data_AF-A0A7J3M6H3-F1
#
_entry.id   AF-A0A7J3M6H3-F1
#
_cell.length_a   1.000
_cell.length_b   1.000
_cell.length_c   1.000
_cell.angle_alpha   90.00
_cell.angle_beta   90.00
_cell.angle_gamma   90.00
#
_symmetry.space_group_name_H-M   'P 1'
#
loop_
_entity.id
_entity.type
_entity.pdbx_description
1 polymer ?
#
loop_
_entity_poly.entity_id
_entity_poly.type
_entity_poly.pdbx_seq_one_letter_code
_entity_poly.pdbx_strand_id
1 'polypeptide(L)'
;MLDKFNEVEHYFTSKPRSKIEFRLIHAYPHGRRFQFLTSTGIFSKKRIDLGTRVLIEHMVLPKDMTPSLSHRSWGLYPKCY
;
A
#
# COMPACT_ATOMS: atom_id res chain seq x y z
N MET A 1 32.30 -19.79 19.99
CA MET A 1 30.84 -19.56 19.95
C MET A 1 30.63 -18.44 18.95
N LEU A 2 30.50 -18.79 17.67
CA LEU A 2 30.52 -17.80 16.59
C LEU A 2 29.20 -17.03 16.62
N ASP A 3 29.35 -15.72 16.77
CA ASP A 3 28.32 -14.70 16.62
C ASP A 3 27.64 -14.95 15.26
N LYS A 4 26.40 -15.46 15.30
CA LYS A 4 25.64 -15.82 14.09
C LYS A 4 25.28 -14.53 13.37
N PHE A 5 26.13 -14.15 12.43
CA PHE A 5 25.93 -13.18 11.35
C PHE A 5 24.52 -12.60 11.29
N ASN A 6 24.41 -11.39 11.84
CA ASN A 6 23.31 -10.48 11.63
C ASN A 6 23.38 -9.97 10.17
N GLU A 7 23.21 -10.88 9.20
CA GLU A 7 23.16 -10.54 7.78
C GLU A 7 21.82 -9.90 7.47
N VAL A 8 21.84 -8.58 7.31
CA VAL A 8 20.72 -7.77 6.84
C VAL A 8 20.33 -8.26 5.44
N GLU A 9 19.10 -8.72 5.28
CA GLU A 9 18.58 -9.14 3.97
C GLU A 9 18.38 -7.94 3.05
N HIS A 10 18.74 -8.10 1.77
CA HIS A 10 18.39 -7.13 0.74
C HIS A 10 16.87 -6.97 0.64
N TYR A 11 16.43 -5.77 0.28
CA TYR A 11 15.01 -5.43 0.12
C TYR A 11 14.25 -6.42 -0.79
N PHE A 12 14.93 -6.92 -1.83
CA PHE A 12 14.42 -7.99 -2.70
C PHE A 12 15.25 -9.25 -2.54
N THR A 13 14.59 -10.37 -2.26
CA THR A 13 15.14 -11.72 -2.28
C THR A 13 14.04 -12.70 -2.67
N SER A 14 14.38 -13.76 -3.38
CA SER A 14 13.43 -14.81 -3.76
C SER A 14 12.90 -15.62 -2.57
N LYS A 15 13.64 -15.64 -1.45
CA LYS A 15 13.31 -16.42 -0.25
C LYS A 15 13.62 -15.57 1.01
N PRO A 16 12.77 -14.59 1.35
CA PRO A 16 12.97 -13.78 2.54
C PRO A 16 12.85 -14.62 3.80
N ARG A 17 13.79 -14.48 4.74
CA ARG A 17 13.70 -15.10 6.07
C ARG A 17 12.80 -14.32 7.01
N SER A 18 12.55 -13.04 6.71
CA SER A 18 11.67 -12.20 7.52
C SER A 18 10.26 -12.79 7.60
N LYS A 19 9.67 -12.79 8.81
CA LYS A 19 8.29 -13.23 9.03
C LYS A 19 7.31 -12.36 8.24
N ILE A 20 6.36 -13.00 7.55
CA ILE A 20 5.25 -12.33 6.86
C ILE A 20 4.22 -11.88 7.91
N GLU A 21 3.90 -10.59 7.95
CA GLU A 21 2.86 -10.04 8.82
C GLU A 21 1.97 -9.08 8.06
N PHE A 22 0.67 -9.35 8.06
CA PHE A 22 -0.31 -8.53 7.35
C PHE A 22 -0.86 -7.39 8.21
N ARG A 23 -1.18 -6.26 7.58
CA ARG A 23 -1.80 -5.09 8.22
C ARG A 23 -2.75 -4.39 7.26
N LEU A 24 -3.94 -4.04 7.76
CA LEU A 24 -4.82 -3.11 7.08
C LEU A 24 -4.44 -1.66 7.43
N ILE A 25 -4.27 -0.83 6.41
CA ILE A 25 -4.09 0.62 6.56
C ILE A 25 -5.23 1.36 5.85
N HIS A 26 -5.57 2.53 6.38
CA HIS A 26 -6.65 3.37 5.85
C HIS A 26 -6.05 4.66 5.30
N ALA A 27 -6.62 5.16 4.21
CA ALA A 27 -6.25 6.46 3.64
C ALA A 27 -7.48 7.17 3.09
N TYR A 28 -7.39 8.51 3.01
CA TYR A 28 -8.48 9.37 2.57
C TYR A 28 -8.08 10.31 1.41
N PRO A 29 -7.47 9.82 0.32
CA PRO A 29 -7.12 10.66 -0.83
C PRO A 29 -8.38 11.29 -1.44
N HIS A 30 -8.34 12.60 -1.71
CA HIS A 30 -9.46 13.35 -2.32
C HIS A 30 -10.81 13.11 -1.62
N GLY A 31 -10.80 12.99 -0.28
CA GLY A 31 -12.00 12.79 0.54
C GLY A 31 -12.61 11.39 0.45
N ARG A 32 -11.96 10.43 -0.24
CA ARG A 32 -12.46 9.06 -0.43
C ARG A 32 -11.73 8.07 0.43
N ARG A 33 -12.47 7.20 1.12
CA ARG A 33 -11.91 6.20 2.02
C ARG A 33 -11.43 4.98 1.24
N PHE A 34 -10.14 4.67 1.37
CA PHE A 34 -9.52 3.44 0.86
C PHE A 34 -8.98 2.60 2.01
N GLN A 35 -8.93 1.29 1.77
CA GLN A 35 -8.31 0.29 2.63
C GLN A 35 -7.27 -0.47 1.83
N PHE A 36 -6.08 -0.63 2.38
CA PHE A 36 -4.99 -1.39 1.76
C PHE A 36 -4.54 -2.49 2.71
N LEU A 37 -4.47 -3.71 2.20
CA LEU A 37 -3.79 -4.81 2.88
C LEU A 37 -2.29 -4.70 2.56
N THR A 38 -1.47 -4.68 3.59
CA THR A 38 -0.01 -4.53 3.47
C THR A 38 0.67 -5.67 4.18
N SER A 39 1.95 -5.89 3.90
CA SER A 39 2.77 -6.93 4.52
C SER A 39 4.16 -6.45 4.90
N THR A 40 4.86 -7.20 5.74
CA THR A 40 6.31 -7.07 5.91
C THR A 40 7.02 -7.23 4.56
N GLY A 41 8.05 -6.41 4.31
CA GLY A 41 8.76 -6.34 3.03
C GLY A 41 8.17 -5.35 2.01
N ILE A 42 6.93 -4.89 2.18
CA ILE A 42 6.32 -3.90 1.28
C ILE A 42 6.70 -2.48 1.71
N PHE A 43 6.96 -1.62 0.71
CA PHE A 43 7.23 -0.19 0.93
C PHE A 43 6.10 0.46 1.73
N SER A 44 6.46 1.28 2.72
CA SER A 44 5.52 2.01 3.58
C SER A 44 4.36 1.16 4.16
N LYS A 45 4.61 -0.09 4.55
CA LYS A 45 3.62 -1.04 5.12
C LYS A 45 2.78 -0.59 6.33
N LYS A 46 2.98 0.61 6.86
CA LYS A 46 2.23 1.13 8.03
C LYS A 46 1.32 2.32 7.70
N ARG A 47 1.53 2.99 6.58
CA ARG A 47 0.80 4.20 6.17
C ARG A 47 1.10 4.54 4.70
N ILE A 48 0.34 5.45 4.10
CA ILE A 48 0.77 6.05 2.83
C ILE A 48 2.04 6.86 3.07
N ASP A 49 3.04 6.67 2.20
CA ASP A 49 4.27 7.46 2.23
C ASP A 49 3.99 8.94 1.97
N LEU A 50 4.82 9.83 2.52
CA LEU A 50 4.63 11.27 2.34
C LEU A 50 4.70 11.68 0.87
N GLY A 51 5.65 11.14 0.10
CA GLY A 51 5.80 11.45 -1.32
C GLY A 51 4.60 10.97 -2.12
N THR A 52 4.12 9.75 -1.84
CA THR A 52 2.88 9.24 -2.45
C THR A 52 1.68 10.14 -2.13
N ARG A 53 1.56 10.64 -0.90
CA ARG A 53 0.48 11.55 -0.52
C ARG A 53 0.56 12.86 -1.31
N VAL A 54 1.74 13.49 -1.35
CA VAL A 54 1.95 14.74 -2.10
C VAL A 54 1.61 14.55 -3.58
N LEU A 55 2.06 13.45 -4.18
CA LEU A 55 1.75 13.13 -5.58
C LEU A 55 0.23 13.04 -5.80
N ILE A 56 -0.47 12.28 -4.96
CA ILE A 56 -1.92 12.11 -5.09
C ILE A 56 -2.65 13.45 -4.94
N GLU A 57 -2.23 14.29 -3.99
CA GLU A 57 -2.86 15.60 -3.73
C GLU A 57 -2.73 16.57 -4.92
N HIS A 58 -1.63 16.48 -5.68
CA HIS A 58 -1.30 17.47 -6.73
C HIS A 58 -1.44 16.93 -8.16
N MET A 59 -1.62 15.63 -8.35
CA MET A 59 -1.77 15.07 -9.69
C MET A 59 -3.09 15.49 -10.35
N VAL A 60 -3.04 15.77 -11.64
CA VAL A 60 -4.23 16.09 -12.44
C VAL A 60 -4.92 14.78 -12.84
N LEU A 61 -6.14 14.59 -12.35
CA LEU A 61 -6.97 13.44 -12.68
C LEU A 61 -7.85 13.72 -13.92
N PRO A 62 -8.04 12.75 -14.82
CA PRO A 62 -9.02 12.85 -15.90
C PRO A 62 -10.44 13.07 -15.34
N LYS A 63 -11.24 13.92 -16.00
CA LYS A 63 -12.62 14.23 -15.58
C LYS A 63 -13.51 12.98 -15.47
N ASP A 64 -13.25 11.97 -16.29
CA ASP A 64 -14.07 10.76 -16.37
C ASP A 64 -13.68 9.71 -15.32
N MET A 65 -12.62 9.96 -14.54
CA MET A 65 -12.20 9.09 -13.44
C MET A 65 -12.98 9.33 -12.14
N THR A 66 -13.97 10.22 -12.11
CA THR A 66 -14.94 10.23 -11.01
C THR A 66 -15.86 9.02 -11.17
N PRO A 67 -15.76 7.99 -10.31
CA PRO A 67 -16.75 6.94 -10.27
C PRO A 67 -18.06 7.64 -9.92
N SER A 68 -19.06 7.49 -10.77
CA SER A 68 -20.39 7.98 -10.47
C SER A 68 -20.79 7.41 -9.12
N LEU A 69 -21.24 8.28 -8.19
CA LEU A 69 -21.72 7.88 -6.86
C LEU A 69 -22.97 6.97 -6.90
N SER A 70 -23.36 6.48 -8.09
CA SER A 70 -24.49 5.59 -8.33
C SER A 70 -24.19 4.11 -8.08
N HIS A 71 -22.94 3.66 -8.06
CA HIS A 71 -22.63 2.26 -7.79
C HIS A 71 -22.34 2.01 -6.30
N ARG A 72 -23.42 1.88 -5.51
CA ARG A 72 -23.45 1.16 -4.22
C ARG A 72 -23.26 -0.35 -4.44
N SER A 73 -22.19 -0.72 -5.11
CA SER A 73 -21.72 -2.09 -5.25
C SER A 73 -20.22 -2.04 -5.02
N TRP A 74 -19.80 -2.37 -3.80
CA TRP A 74 -18.41 -2.57 -3.42
C TRP A 74 -17.85 -3.85 -4.08
N GLY A 75 -17.90 -3.93 -5.42
CA GLY A 75 -17.61 -5.15 -6.17
C GLY A 75 -16.77 -4.99 -7.44
N LEU A 76 -16.47 -3.77 -7.89
CA LEU A 76 -15.82 -3.55 -9.21
C LEU A 76 -14.73 -2.48 -9.23
N TYR A 77 -14.06 -2.22 -8.11
CA TYR A 77 -12.70 -1.68 -8.23
C TYR A 77 -11.74 -2.85 -8.42
N PRO A 78 -10.71 -2.73 -9.29
CA PRO A 78 -9.66 -3.74 -9.33
C PRO A 78 -9.19 -3.91 -7.89
N LYS A 79 -9.34 -5.12 -7.36
CA LYS A 79 -8.79 -5.47 -6.05
C LYS A 79 -7.32 -5.08 -6.14
N CYS A 80 -6.98 -3.96 -5.53
CA CYS A 80 -5.60 -3.57 -5.31
C CYS A 80 -5.14 -4.51 -4.21
N TYR A 81 -4.67 -5.69 -4.64
CA TYR A 81 -3.94 -6.64 -3.81
C TYR A 81 -2.62 -6.01 -3.36
#